data_AF-A0A7V5YWR9-F1
#
_entry.id   AF-A0A7V5YWR9-F1
#
_cell.length_a   1.000
_cell.length_b   1.000
_cell.length_c   1.000
_cell.angle_alpha   90.00
_cell.angle_beta   90.00
_cell.angle_gamma   90.00
#
_symmetry.space_group_name_H-M   'P 1'
#
loop_
_entity.id
_entity.type
_entity.pdbx_description
1 polymer ?
#
loop_
_entity_poly.entity_id
_entity_poly.type
_entity_poly.pdbx_seq_one_letter_code
_entity_poly.pdbx_strand_id
1 'polypeptide(L)' 'MVELYGLTLTREQLLARVGDISQVGGVRLAELADGPERGVRIADFRTGTGLHFTVHI' A
#
# COMPACT_ATOMS: atom_id res chain seq x y z
N MET A 1 3.19 14.99 -6.77
CA MET A 1 2.25 15.90 -6.08
C MET A 1 0.96 15.15 -5.92
N VAL A 2 0.38 15.11 -4.73
CA VAL A 2 -0.92 14.48 -4.46
C VAL A 2 -1.80 15.48 -3.72
N GLU A 3 -3.10 15.47 -3.99
CA GLU A 3 -4.08 16.26 -3.23
C GLU A 3 -4.62 15.40 -2.09
N LEU A 4 -4.44 15.84 -0.85
CA LEU A 4 -4.93 15.17 0.34
C LEU A 4 -5.60 16.22 1.25
N TYR A 5 -6.88 16.03 1.54
CA TYR A 5 -7.68 16.95 2.37
C TYR A 5 -7.62 18.43 1.92
N GLY A 6 -7.61 18.68 0.61
CA GLY A 6 -7.50 20.03 0.04
C GLY A 6 -6.10 20.64 0.07
N LEU A 7 -5.08 19.85 0.43
CA LEU A 7 -3.68 20.25 0.39
C LEU A 7 -2.94 19.52 -0.72
N THR A 8 -2.22 20.26 -1.56
CA THR A 8 -1.28 19.67 -2.52
C THR A 8 0.05 19.42 -1.85
N LEU A 9 0.38 18.15 -1.62
CA LEU A 9 1.60 17.74 -0.94
C LEU A 9 2.65 17.21 -1.92
N THR A 10 3.89 17.64 -1.74
CA THR A 10 5.07 17.01 -2.36
C THR A 10 5.42 15.72 -1.62
N ARG A 11 6.28 14.89 -2.23
CA ARG A 11 6.77 13.65 -1.61
C ARG A 11 7.55 13.95 -0.33
N GLU A 12 8.39 14.98 -0.35
CA GLU A 12 9.24 15.39 0.78
C GLU A 12 8.38 15.85 1.96
N GLN A 13 7.32 16.63 1.68
CA GLN A 13 6.36 17.07 2.68
C GLN A 13 5.59 15.90 3.30
N LEU A 14 5.27 14.87 2.52
CA LEU A 14 4.66 13.63 3.00
C LEU A 14 5.63 12.87 3.91
N LEU A 15 6.86 12.67 3.47
CA LEU A 15 7.91 11.97 4.23
C LEU A 15 8.28 12.69 5.53
N ALA A 16 8.15 14.01 5.60
CA ALA A 16 8.36 14.74 6.85
C ALA A 16 7.29 14.47 7.92
N ARG A 17 6.15 13.84 7.55
CA ARG A 17 5.00 13.58 8.42
C ARG A 17 4.81 12.11 8.78
N VAL A 18 5.53 11.19 8.12
CA VAL A 18 5.40 9.75 8.32
C VAL A 18 6.77 9.13 8.59
N GLY A 19 6.80 8.07 9.39
CA GLY A 19 8.04 7.33 9.64
C GLY A 19 8.47 6.52 8.41
N ASP A 20 7.48 6.00 7.67
CA ASP A 20 7.68 5.24 6.44
C ASP A 20 6.59 5.57 5.42
N ILE A 21 6.95 5.63 4.13
CA ILE A 21 6.00 5.89 3.05
C ILE A 21 4.95 4.78 2.92
N SER A 22 5.24 3.57 3.36
CA SER A 22 4.29 2.45 3.36
C SER A 22 3.07 2.71 4.25
N GLN A 23 3.17 3.66 5.19
CA GLN A 23 2.05 4.07 6.06
C GLN A 23 0.95 4.77 5.28
N VAL A 24 1.27 5.42 4.14
CA VAL A 24 0.28 6.12 3.30
C VAL A 24 -0.31 5.22 2.20
N GLY A 25 0.23 4.02 2.03
CA GLY A 25 -0.21 3.04 1.05
C GLY A 25 0.97 2.40 0.32
N GLY A 26 0.66 1.46 -0.57
CA GLY A 26 1.64 0.75 -1.36
C GLY A 26 1.16 -0.63 -1.80
N VAL A 27 2.06 -1.33 -2.50
CA VAL A 27 1.86 -2.71 -2.94
C VAL A 27 2.98 -3.57 -2.36
N ARG A 28 2.62 -4.70 -1.75
CA ARG A 28 3.58 -5.68 -1.25
C ARG A 28 3.40 -7.00 -1.99
N LEU A 29 4.50 -7.57 -2.45
CA LEU A 29 4.51 -8.93 -2.99
C LEU A 29 4.69 -9.94 -1.86
N ALA A 30 3.91 -11.02 -1.91
CA ALA A 30 3.99 -12.11 -0.96
C ALA A 30 3.58 -13.44 -1.59
N GLU A 31 3.83 -14.53 -0.88
CA GLU A 31 3.35 -15.86 -1.22
C GLU A 31 2.46 -16.36 -0.08
N LEU A 32 1.32 -16.97 -0.41
CA LEU A 32 0.42 -17.55 0.58
C LEU A 32 1.07 -18.81 1.18
N ALA A 33 1.28 -18.81 2.49
CA ALA A 33 2.05 -19.85 3.18
C ALA A 33 1.26 -21.14 3.44
N ASP A 34 -0.07 -21.07 3.48
CA ASP A 34 -0.94 -22.19 3.85
C ASP A 34 -2.35 -22.06 3.24
N GLY A 35 -3.14 -23.13 3.35
CA GLY A 35 -4.51 -23.22 2.82
C GLY A 35 -4.58 -23.69 1.36
N PRO A 36 -5.79 -23.67 0.76
CA PRO A 36 -6.00 -24.14 -0.61
C PRO A 36 -5.18 -23.41 -1.67
N GLU A 37 -4.80 -22.16 -1.41
CA GLU A 37 -4.03 -21.31 -2.31
C GLU A 37 -2.55 -21.22 -1.91
N ARG A 38 -2.06 -22.17 -1.08
CA ARG A 38 -0.65 -22.24 -0.68
C ARG A 38 0.28 -22.23 -1.90
N GLY A 39 1.30 -21.38 -1.87
CA GLY A 39 2.28 -21.20 -2.94
C GLY A 39 1.85 -20.21 -4.02
N VAL A 40 0.63 -19.68 -3.98
CA VAL A 40 0.19 -18.62 -4.89
C VAL A 40 0.87 -17.32 -4.52
N ARG A 41 1.39 -16.62 -5.52
CA ARG A 41 1.94 -15.27 -5.35
C ARG A 41 0.81 -14.26 -5.40
N ILE A 42 0.94 -13.24 -4.58
CA ILE A 42 -0.04 -12.17 -4.46
C ILE A 42 0.63 -10.80 -4.53
N ALA A 43 -0.13 -9.83 -5.02
CA ALA A 43 0.10 -8.42 -4.81
C ALA A 43 -0.96 -7.89 -3.83
N ASP A 44 -0.50 -7.42 -2.67
CA ASP A 44 -1.32 -6.92 -1.59
C ASP A 44 -1.33 -5.38 -1.63
N PHE A 45 -2.49 -4.77 -1.85
CA PHE A 45 -2.66 -3.33 -2.09
C PHE A 45 -3.25 -2.64 -0.88
N ARG A 46 -2.57 -1.60 -0.40
CA ARG A 46 -3.08 -0.68 0.63
C ARG A 46 -3.19 0.71 0.04
N THR A 47 -4.40 1.27 0.03
CA THR A 47 -4.63 2.64 -0.44
C THR A 47 -4.64 3.63 0.72
N GLY A 48 -4.41 4.91 0.43
CA GLY A 48 -4.39 5.98 1.43
C GLY A 48 -5.75 6.32 2.04
N THR A 49 -6.85 5.79 1.50
CA THR A 49 -8.23 6.05 1.97
C THR A 49 -8.88 4.83 2.65
N GLY A 50 -8.12 3.76 2.89
CA GLY A 50 -8.56 2.59 3.65
C GLY A 50 -9.06 1.41 2.82
N LEU A 51 -9.17 1.54 1.50
CA LEU A 51 -9.39 0.37 0.63
C LEU A 51 -8.14 -0.52 0.65
N HIS A 52 -8.34 -1.80 0.96
CA HIS A 52 -7.31 -2.84 1.03
C HIS A 52 -7.81 -4.07 0.29
N PHE A 53 -7.05 -4.56 -0.70
CA PHE A 53 -7.40 -5.73 -1.48
C PHE A 53 -6.16 -6.49 -1.95
N THR A 54 -6.36 -7.75 -2.33
CA THR A 54 -5.30 -8.66 -2.79
C THR A 54 -5.61 -9.14 -4.20
N VAL A 55 -4.58 -9.26 -5.04
CA VAL A 55 -4.67 -9.79 -6.41
C VAL A 55 -3.69 -10.95 -6.56
N HIS A 56 -4.12 -12.06 -7.19
CA HIS A 56 -3.28 -13.23 -7.46
C HIS A 56 -2.48 -13.02 -8.76
N ILE A 57 -1.20 -13.40 -8.77
CA ILE A 57 -0.21 -13.11 -9.85
C ILE A 57 0.73 -14.29 -10.16
#